data_AF-A0A0P9H3L2-F1
#
_entry.id   AF-A0A0P9H3L2-F1
#
_cell.length_a   1.000
_cell.length_b   1.000
_cell.length_c   1.000
_cell.angle_alpha   90.00
_cell.angle_beta   90.00
_cell.angle_gamma   90.00
#
_symmetry.space_group_name_H-M   'P 1'
#
loop_
_entity.id
_entity.type
_entity.pdbx_description
1 polymer ?
#
loop_
_entity_poly.entity_id
_entity_poly.type
_entity_poly.pdbx_seq_one_letter_code
_entity_poly.pdbx_strand_id
1 'polypeptide(L)' 'TYVVQFAESADHPHVHVHVIARQAGHPDELRGPRVFGALGVPENQRVPEAEMNRIATKVGAALSAAAL' A
#
# COMPACT_ATOMS: atom_id res chain seq x y z
N THR A 1 2.00 9.85 -5.66
CA THR A 1 2.23 8.40 -5.64
C THR A 1 3.70 8.12 -5.80
N TYR A 2 4.24 7.08 -5.18
CA TYR A 2 5.62 6.63 -5.36
C TYR A 2 5.73 5.11 -5.22
N VAL A 3 6.88 4.56 -5.64
CA VAL A 3 7.20 3.12 -5.56
C VAL A 3 8.39 2.92 -4.62
N VAL A 4 8.33 1.86 -3.80
CA VAL A 4 9.45 1.37 -2.99
C VAL A 4 9.64 -0.11 -3.27
N GLN A 5 10.88 -0.55 -3.42
CA GLN A 5 11.25 -1.95 -3.60
C GLN A 5 12.36 -2.32 -2.62
N PHE A 6 12.16 -3.41 -1.90
CA PHE A 6 13.19 -4.08 -1.09
C PHE A 6 13.43 -5.46 -1.67
N ALA A 7 14.68 -5.95 -1.65
CA ALA A 7 15.05 -7.14 -2.42
C ALA A 7 15.57 -8.33 -1.59
N GLU A 8 15.71 -8.19 -0.26
CA GLU A 8 16.52 -9.14 0.54
C GLU A 8 15.79 -9.70 1.78
N SER A 9 14.48 -9.52 1.89
CA SER A 9 13.70 -10.06 3.03
C SER A 9 13.55 -11.57 2.90
N ALA A 10 14.06 -12.34 3.88
CA ALA A 10 13.89 -13.79 3.94
C ALA A 10 12.40 -14.21 3.97
N ASP A 11 11.54 -13.41 4.62
CA ASP A 11 10.09 -13.67 4.71
C ASP A 11 9.33 -13.36 3.41
N HIS A 12 9.96 -12.66 2.46
CA HIS A 12 9.37 -12.27 1.18
C HIS A 12 10.35 -12.56 0.03
N PRO A 13 10.55 -13.85 -0.32
CA PRO A 13 11.62 -14.27 -1.23
C PRO A 13 11.38 -13.90 -2.70
N HIS A 14 10.17 -13.45 -3.04
CA HIS A 14 9.83 -13.01 -4.39
C HIS A 14 9.99 -11.49 -4.52
N VAL A 15 10.45 -11.06 -5.69
CA VAL A 15 10.45 -9.64 -6.04
C VAL A 15 9.02 -9.11 -6.00
N HIS A 16 8.80 -8.11 -5.17
CA HIS A 16 7.54 -7.39 -5.08
C HIS A 16 7.83 -5.88 -4.98
N VAL A 17 6.88 -5.09 -5.43
CA VAL A 17 6.94 -3.63 -5.36
C VAL A 17 5.79 -3.12 -4.51
N HIS A 18 6.07 -2.13 -3.68
CA HIS A 18 5.05 -1.39 -2.97
C HIS A 18 4.70 -0.13 -3.76
N VAL A 19 3.44 0.02 -4.15
CA VAL A 19 2.91 1.24 -4.78
C VAL A 19 2.09 2.01 -3.74
N ILE A 20 2.56 3.19 -3.34
CA ILE A 20 1.96 3.98 -2.26
C ILE A 20 1.21 5.17 -2.85
N ALA A 21 -0.11 5.20 -2.63
CA ALA A 21 -0.93 6.37 -2.88
C ALA A 21 -0.52 7.50 -1.92
N ARG A 22 -0.17 8.67 -2.45
CA ARG A 22 0.15 9.85 -1.66
C ARG A 22 -1.02 10.83 -1.75
N GLN A 23 -1.68 11.08 -0.63
CA GLN A 23 -2.75 12.07 -0.54
C GLN A 23 -2.18 13.49 -0.45
N ALA A 24 -3.01 14.49 -0.76
CA ALA A 24 -2.70 15.87 -0.44
C ALA A 24 -2.53 16.00 1.09
N GLY A 25 -1.43 16.61 1.54
CA GLY A 25 -1.10 16.70 2.97
C GLY A 25 -0.47 15.44 3.58
N HIS A 26 -0.08 14.44 2.79
CA HIS A 26 0.61 13.25 3.33
C HIS A 26 1.86 13.64 4.14
N PRO A 27 1.96 13.21 5.41
CA PRO A 27 3.02 13.64 6.32
C PRO A 27 4.42 13.45 5.73
N ASP A 28 5.28 14.45 5.86
CA ASP A 28 6.64 14.46 5.28
C ASP A 28 7.51 13.34 5.88
N GLU A 29 7.32 13.10 7.17
CA GLU A 29 7.97 12.03 7.94
C GLU A 29 7.57 10.63 7.46
N LEU A 30 6.40 10.45 6.86
CA LEU A 30 5.91 9.15 6.34
C LEU A 30 6.06 8.99 4.83
N ARG A 31 6.96 9.75 4.18
CA ARG A 31 7.24 9.63 2.74
C ARG A 31 8.36 8.62 2.45
N GLY A 32 8.29 8.00 1.27
CA GLY A 32 9.27 7.02 0.83
C GLY A 32 9.23 5.75 1.71
N PRO A 33 10.39 5.13 2.01
CA PRO A 33 10.46 3.96 2.89
C PRO A 33 9.94 4.21 4.31
N ARG A 34 9.86 5.46 4.77
CA ARG A 34 9.38 5.76 6.14
C ARG A 34 7.87 5.52 6.33
N VAL A 35 7.13 5.33 5.25
CA VAL A 35 5.69 4.99 5.30
C VAL A 35 5.40 3.73 6.11
N PHE A 36 6.34 2.78 6.16
CA PHE A 36 6.20 1.56 6.94
C PHE A 36 6.19 1.82 8.45
N GLY A 37 6.56 3.02 8.91
CA GLY A 37 6.34 3.46 10.29
C GLY A 37 4.87 3.61 10.68
N ALA A 38 3.93 3.58 9.71
CA ALA A 38 2.49 3.58 9.97
C ALA A 38 1.92 2.17 10.27
N LEU A 39 2.75 1.12 10.21
CA LEU A 39 2.34 -0.26 10.53
C LEU A 39 2.26 -0.51 12.04
N GLY A 40 1.63 -1.62 12.42
CA GLY A 40 1.59 -2.07 13.83
C GLY A 40 0.54 -1.37 14.71
N VAL A 41 -0.38 -0.61 14.11
CA VAL A 41 -1.46 0.06 14.85
C VAL A 41 -2.46 -0.93 15.48
N PRO A 42 -3.15 -0.55 16.57
CA PRO A 42 -4.24 -1.33 17.15
C PRO A 42 -5.33 -1.65 16.13
N GLU A 43 -6.05 -2.75 16.33
CA GLU A 43 -7.03 -3.26 15.38
C GLU A 43 -8.10 -2.23 14.98
N ASN A 44 -8.59 -1.43 15.94
CA ASN A 44 -9.59 -0.39 15.70
C ASN A 44 -9.07 0.80 14.87
N GLN A 45 -7.76 0.90 14.62
CA GLN A 45 -7.14 1.90 13.75
C GLN A 45 -6.70 1.33 12.40
N ARG A 46 -6.81 0.01 12.20
CA ARG A 46 -6.55 -0.63 10.91
C ARG A 46 -7.70 -0.35 9.97
N VAL A 47 -7.43 -0.47 8.66
CA VAL A 47 -8.50 -0.46 7.66
C VAL A 47 -9.41 -1.68 7.93
N PRO A 48 -10.72 -1.49 8.15
CA PRO A 48 -11.63 -2.61 8.37
C PRO A 48 -11.68 -3.54 7.16
N GLU A 49 -11.91 -4.83 7.37
CA GLU A 49 -11.91 -5.85 6.31
C GLU A 49 -12.88 -5.49 5.17
N ALA A 50 -14.09 -5.06 5.48
CA ALA A 50 -15.08 -4.64 4.49
C ALA A 50 -14.55 -3.50 3.59
N GLU A 51 -13.77 -2.58 4.18
CA GLU A 51 -13.19 -1.46 3.45
C GLU A 51 -11.98 -1.88 2.61
N MET A 52 -11.12 -2.78 3.14
CA MET A 52 -10.06 -3.42 2.36
C MET A 52 -10.61 -4.12 1.12
N ASN A 53 -11.68 -4.90 1.28
CA ASN A 53 -12.34 -5.62 0.19
C ASN A 53 -12.89 -4.65 -0.86
N ARG A 54 -13.55 -3.56 -0.42
CA ARG A 54 -14.05 -2.51 -1.30
C ARG A 54 -12.93 -1.85 -2.11
N ILE A 55 -11.79 -1.56 -1.49
CA ILE A 55 -10.61 -1.01 -2.16
C ILE A 55 -10.08 -2.00 -3.21
N ALA A 56 -9.92 -3.27 -2.85
CA ALA A 56 -9.41 -4.31 -3.74
C ALA A 56 -10.27 -4.47 -4.99
N THR A 57 -11.60 -4.53 -4.85
CA THR A 57 -12.53 -4.62 -5.99
C THR A 57 -12.38 -3.43 -6.94
N LYS A 58 -12.27 -2.21 -6.40
CA LYS A 58 -12.13 -0.99 -7.23
C LYS A 58 -10.79 -0.93 -7.96
N VAL A 59 -9.70 -1.29 -7.29
CA VAL A 59 -8.37 -1.35 -7.91
C VAL A 59 -8.36 -2.40 -9.02
N GLY A 60 -8.93 -3.59 -8.77
CA GLY A 60 -9.05 -4.65 -9.78
C GLY A 60 -9.80 -4.17 -11.03
N ALA A 61 -10.97 -3.56 -10.84
CA ALA A 61 -11.76 -3.03 -11.96
C ALA A 61 -11.00 -1.96 -12.77
N ALA A 62 -10.28 -1.06 -12.10
CA ALA A 62 -9.49 -0.02 -12.76
C ALA A 62 -8.32 -0.60 -13.57
N LEU A 63 -7.61 -1.60 -13.03
CA LEU A 63 -6.52 -2.27 -13.73
C LEU A 63 -7.01 -3.08 -14.94
N SER A 64 -8.15 -3.75 -14.82
CA SER A 64 -8.75 -4.46 -15.95
C SER A 64 -9.21 -3.51 -17.07
N ALA A 65 -9.80 -2.36 -16.71
CA ALA A 65 -10.20 -1.35 -17.69
C ALA A 65 -9.00 -0.71 -18.40
N ALA A 66 -7.87 -0.54 -17.72
CA ALA A 66 -6.65 0.03 -18.28
C ALA A 66 -5.85 -0.95 -19.17
N ALA A 67 -6.20 -2.24 -19.15
CA ALA A 67 -5.52 -3.29 -19.93
C ALA A 67 -6.20 -3.57 -21.30
N LEU A 68 -7.25 -2.82 -21.64
CA LEU A 68 -7.97 -2.84 -22.92
C LEU A 68 -7.56 -1.65 -23.78
#